data_AF-Q6AL67-F1
#
_entry.id   AF-Q6AL67-F1
#
_cell.length_a   1.000
_cell.length_b   1.000
_cell.length_c   1.000
_cell.angle_alpha   90.00
_cell.angle_beta   90.00
_cell.angle_gamma   90.00
#
_symmetry.space_group_name_H-M   'P 1'
#
loop_
_entity.id
_entity.type
_entity.pdbx_description
1 polymer ?
#
loop_
_entity_poly.entity_id
_entity_poly.type
_entity_poly.pdbx_seq_one_letter_code
_entity_poly.pdbx_strand_id
1 'polypeptide(L)'
;MEIAKFYPGINVIISSDPKINNLSPSLVGKTLITQTKTMGQYLGVLDITLSPKITWKSNYFALNNLERKKQINAHKIKSMQKQGGSQAELGLLQEEQAGIPAQMKKLQQRLKQQKGSSYQVEFVPVSEMLFEDSVVKAIID
;
A
#
# COMPACT_ATOMS: atom_id res chain seq x y z
N MET A 1 17.55 7.81 7.46
CA MET A 1 16.98 9.04 6.88
C MET A 1 16.66 10.03 7.99
N GLU A 2 17.68 10.74 8.46
CA GLU A 2 17.59 11.54 9.69
C GLU A 2 16.98 12.93 9.47
N ILE A 3 16.91 13.40 8.22
CA ILE A 3 16.36 14.71 7.83
C ILE A 3 14.96 14.93 8.42
N ALA A 4 14.09 13.92 8.39
CA ALA A 4 12.74 14.04 8.96
C ALA A 4 12.73 14.30 10.48
N LYS A 5 13.77 13.88 11.20
CA LYS A 5 13.91 14.12 12.64
C LYS A 5 14.41 15.54 12.93
N PHE A 6 15.30 16.06 12.08
CA PHE A 6 15.91 17.38 12.26
C PHE A 6 15.04 18.54 11.75
N TYR A 7 14.14 18.28 10.80
CA TYR A 7 13.31 19.30 10.17
C TYR A 7 11.81 19.02 10.34
N PRO A 8 11.21 19.35 11.50
CA PRO A 8 9.79 19.12 11.75
C PRO A 8 8.88 19.97 10.85
N GLY A 9 9.38 20.92 10.06
CA GLY A 9 8.57 21.62 9.06
C GLY A 9 8.20 20.75 7.85
N ILE A 10 8.94 19.66 7.60
CA ILE A 10 8.81 18.86 6.39
C ILE A 10 7.72 17.81 6.55
N ASN A 11 6.74 17.81 5.65
CA ASN A 11 5.61 16.88 5.69
C ASN A 11 5.77 15.69 4.73
N VAL A 12 6.49 15.86 3.63
CA VAL A 12 6.74 14.83 2.63
C VAL A 12 8.21 14.87 2.23
N ILE A 13 8.85 13.71 2.15
CA ILE A 13 10.17 13.51 1.57
C ILE A 13 10.06 12.44 0.49
N ILE A 14 10.35 12.83 -0.75
CA ILE A 14 10.52 11.93 -1.89
C ILE A 14 12.00 11.98 -2.23
N SER A 15 12.67 10.84 -2.15
CA SER A 15 14.11 10.76 -2.38
C SER A 15 14.44 9.76 -3.47
N SER A 16 15.55 10.03 -4.16
CA SER A 16 16.16 9.07 -5.07
C SER A 16 17.63 8.94 -4.73
N ASP A 17 18.05 7.71 -4.41
CA ASP A 17 19.45 7.40 -4.13
C ASP A 17 19.80 6.02 -4.73
N PRO A 18 20.69 5.96 -5.74
CA PRO A 18 21.07 4.70 -6.38
C PRO A 18 21.78 3.73 -5.42
N LYS A 19 22.29 4.20 -4.27
CA LYS A 19 22.97 3.38 -3.27
C LYS A 19 22.02 2.74 -2.26
N ILE A 20 20.77 3.20 -2.16
CA ILE A 20 19.84 2.76 -1.11
C ILE A 20 18.58 2.16 -1.75
N ASN A 21 18.12 1.01 -1.24
CA ASN A 21 16.96 0.29 -1.80
C ASN A 21 15.65 1.09 -1.77
N ASN A 22 14.69 0.69 -2.61
CA ASN A 22 13.35 1.27 -2.63
C ASN A 22 12.72 1.23 -1.23
N LEU A 23 12.13 2.35 -0.82
CA LEU A 23 11.38 2.46 0.42
C LEU A 23 9.93 2.79 0.06
N SER A 24 9.02 1.88 0.38
CA SER A 24 7.59 2.16 0.26
C SER A 24 7.20 3.34 1.15
N PRO A 25 6.21 4.16 0.73
CA PRO A 25 5.76 5.31 1.52
C PRO A 25 5.44 4.94 2.96
N SER A 26 6.19 5.52 3.89
CA SER A 26 6.15 5.22 5.33
C SER A 26 6.24 6.49 6.16
N LEU A 27 5.79 6.44 7.41
CA LEU A 27 5.83 7.60 8.31
C LEU A 27 7.03 7.53 9.24
N VAL A 28 7.80 8.62 9.29
CA VAL A 28 8.82 8.85 10.32
C VAL A 28 8.41 10.11 11.07
N GLY A 29 7.94 9.93 12.32
CA GLY A 29 7.28 11.01 13.06
C GLY A 29 6.01 11.47 12.33
N LYS A 30 6.02 12.71 11.84
CA LYS A 30 4.93 13.32 11.06
C LYS A 30 5.27 13.55 9.58
N THR A 31 6.36 12.98 9.11
CA THR A 31 6.83 13.14 7.74
C THR A 31 6.55 11.85 6.99
N LEU A 32 5.86 11.95 5.86
CA LEU A 32 5.70 10.87 4.90
C LEU A 32 6.97 10.76 4.06
N ILE A 33 7.54 9.57 3.98
CA ILE A 33 8.82 9.33 3.33
C ILE A 33 8.68 8.20 2.33
N THR A 34 9.18 8.41 1.12
CA THR A 34 9.34 7.37 0.11
C THR A 34 10.69 7.50 -0.59
N GLN A 35 11.20 6.39 -1.11
CA GLN A 35 12.47 6.38 -1.82
C GLN A 35 12.45 5.44 -3.02
N THR A 36 13.06 5.88 -4.11
CA THR A 36 13.32 5.06 -5.30
C THR A 36 14.82 4.97 -5.56
N LYS A 37 15.32 3.75 -5.76
CA LYS A 37 16.73 3.45 -6.04
C LYS A 37 17.05 3.70 -7.50
N THR A 38 16.29 3.03 -8.36
CA THR A 38 16.42 3.04 -9.82
C THR A 38 15.03 3.01 -10.44
N MET A 39 14.97 3.16 -11.76
CA MET A 39 13.80 2.77 -12.53
C MET A 39 13.47 1.29 -12.31
N GLY A 40 12.19 0.95 -12.39
CA GLY A 40 11.69 -0.42 -12.23
C GLY A 40 10.44 -0.64 -13.07
N GLN A 41 9.96 -1.88 -13.11
CA GLN A 41 8.81 -2.30 -13.94
C GLN A 41 7.47 -1.66 -13.53
N TYR A 42 7.42 -1.00 -12.37
CA TYR A 42 6.22 -0.39 -11.82
C TYR A 42 6.48 1.10 -11.49
N LEU A 43 5.53 1.94 -11.87
CA LEU A 43 5.45 3.34 -11.48
C LEU A 43 4.73 3.42 -10.13
N GLY A 44 5.41 3.94 -9.10
CA GLY A 44 4.77 4.26 -7.84
C GLY A 44 3.98 5.56 -7.96
N VAL A 45 2.66 5.49 -7.80
CA VAL A 45 1.77 6.65 -7.72
C VAL A 45 1.50 6.95 -6.26
N LEU A 46 1.76 8.19 -5.84
CA LEU A 46 1.55 8.66 -4.47
C LEU A 46 0.53 9.80 -4.48
N ASP A 47 -0.72 9.48 -4.18
CA ASP A 47 -1.78 10.46 -4.05
C ASP A 47 -1.77 11.06 -2.65
N ILE A 48 -1.71 12.40 -2.58
CA ILE A 48 -1.61 13.13 -1.32
C ILE A 48 -2.77 14.12 -1.23
N THR A 49 -3.53 14.03 -0.14
CA THR A 49 -4.49 15.06 0.26
C THR A 49 -3.93 15.79 1.48
N LEU A 50 -3.67 17.09 1.33
CA LEU A 50 -3.20 17.93 2.42
C LEU A 50 -4.37 18.65 3.09
N SER A 51 -4.36 18.67 4.42
CA SER A 51 -5.27 19.47 5.24
C SER A 51 -4.49 20.46 6.10
N PRO A 52 -5.12 21.55 6.59
CA PRO A 52 -4.44 22.55 7.43
C PRO A 52 -3.80 21.99 8.70
N LYS A 53 -4.29 20.84 9.20
CA LYS A 53 -3.67 20.09 10.29
C LYS A 53 -3.09 18.79 9.76
N ILE A 54 -1.79 18.78 9.51
CA ILE A 54 -1.09 17.63 8.93
C ILE A 54 -0.95 16.53 9.98
N THR A 55 -1.94 15.63 9.96
CA THR A 55 -1.91 14.36 10.68
C THR A 55 -2.03 13.29 9.63
N TRP A 56 -0.91 12.68 9.23
CA TRP A 56 -0.93 11.61 8.26
C TRP A 56 -1.66 10.41 8.83
N LYS A 57 -2.59 9.89 8.05
CA LYS A 57 -3.24 8.63 8.37
C LYS A 57 -3.06 7.67 7.21
N SER A 58 -2.40 6.54 7.51
CA SER A 58 -2.19 5.42 6.57
C SER A 58 -3.47 4.59 6.44
N ASN A 59 -4.51 5.26 5.96
CA ASN A 59 -5.88 4.80 6.02
C ASN A 59 -6.18 3.68 5.02
N TYR A 60 -5.49 3.72 3.88
CA TYR A 60 -5.64 2.75 2.81
C TYR A 60 -4.75 1.52 2.99
N PHE A 61 -3.66 1.61 3.75
CA PHE A 61 -2.80 0.44 4.00
C PHE A 61 -3.54 -0.67 4.75
N ALA A 62 -4.32 -0.31 5.77
CA ALA A 62 -5.14 -1.27 6.51
C ALA A 62 -6.25 -1.88 5.61
N LEU A 63 -6.79 -1.10 4.67
CA LEU A 63 -7.83 -1.56 3.74
C LEU A 63 -7.25 -2.51 2.69
N ASN A 64 -6.13 -2.13 2.09
CA ASN A 64 -5.37 -2.94 1.12
C ASN A 64 -4.86 -4.24 1.75
N ASN A 65 -4.44 -4.21 3.02
CA ASN A 65 -4.05 -5.42 3.74
C ASN A 65 -5.24 -6.38 3.95
N LEU A 66 -6.43 -5.85 4.27
CA LEU A 66 -7.64 -6.66 4.37
C LEU A 66 -8.07 -7.24 3.02
N GLU A 67 -7.98 -6.45 1.94
CA GLU A 67 -8.24 -6.91 0.57
C GLU A 67 -7.28 -8.04 0.16
N ARG A 68 -5.97 -7.85 0.41
CA ARG A 68 -4.94 -8.85 0.15
C ARG A 68 -5.17 -10.11 0.99
N LYS A 69 -5.50 -9.96 2.27
CA LYS A 69 -5.81 -11.08 3.16
C LYS A 69 -7.01 -11.88 2.65
N LYS A 70 -8.06 -11.20 2.19
CA LYS A 70 -9.25 -11.82 1.57
C LYS A 70 -8.88 -12.67 0.35
N GLN A 71 -7.98 -12.18 -0.51
CA GLN A 71 -7.52 -12.92 -1.69
C GLN A 71 -6.68 -14.15 -1.30
N ILE A 72 -5.74 -13.98 -0.37
CA ILE A 72 -4.89 -15.07 0.13
C ILE A 72 -5.75 -16.18 0.77
N ASN A 73 -6.67 -15.80 1.65
CA ASN A 73 -7.55 -16.75 2.31
C ASN A 73 -8.47 -17.47 1.32
N ALA A 74 -9.04 -16.77 0.33
CA ALA A 74 -9.82 -17.41 -0.73
C ALA A 74 -9.01 -18.46 -1.51
N HIS A 75 -7.76 -18.16 -1.84
CA HIS A 75 -6.86 -19.11 -2.51
C HIS A 75 -6.55 -20.32 -1.62
N LYS A 76 -6.24 -20.09 -0.34
CA LYS A 76 -5.97 -21.16 0.64
C LYS A 76 -7.18 -22.07 0.83
N ILE A 77 -8.37 -21.50 1.00
CA ILE A 77 -9.63 -22.28 1.15
C ILE A 77 -9.83 -23.17 -0.08
N LYS A 78 -9.70 -22.62 -1.30
CA LYS A 78 -9.84 -23.38 -2.54
C LYS A 78 -8.80 -24.51 -2.66
N SER A 79 -7.57 -24.28 -2.24
CA SER A 79 -6.51 -25.30 -2.24
C SER A 79 -6.83 -26.42 -1.24
N MET A 80 -7.22 -26.06 -0.01
CA MET A 80 -7.52 -27.03 1.05
C MET A 80 -8.74 -27.89 0.73
N GLN A 81 -9.77 -27.32 0.09
CA GLN A 81 -10.93 -28.08 -0.40
C GLN A 81 -10.54 -29.13 -1.45
N LYS A 82 -9.55 -28.84 -2.31
CA LYS A 82 -9.07 -29.77 -3.33
C LYS A 82 -8.13 -30.84 -2.78
N GLN A 83 -7.32 -30.49 -1.79
CA GLN A 83 -6.26 -31.36 -1.25
C GLN A 83 -6.70 -32.17 -0.03
N GLY A 84 -7.94 -31.98 0.47
CA GLY A 84 -8.42 -32.68 1.66
C GLY A 84 -7.75 -32.20 2.95
N GLY A 85 -7.55 -30.88 3.09
CA GLY A 85 -6.93 -30.28 4.28
C GLY A 85 -7.75 -30.43 5.56
N SER A 86 -7.16 -30.06 6.70
CA SER A 86 -7.80 -30.12 8.02
C SER A 86 -9.13 -29.35 8.04
N GLN A 87 -10.22 -30.02 8.43
CA GLN A 87 -11.55 -29.42 8.53
C GLN A 87 -11.61 -28.30 9.57
N ALA A 88 -10.85 -28.42 10.66
CA ALA A 88 -10.78 -27.39 11.71
C ALA A 88 -10.12 -26.11 11.19
N GLU A 89 -9.01 -26.23 10.46
CA GLU A 89 -8.32 -25.08 9.86
C GLU A 89 -9.14 -24.44 8.74
N LEU A 90 -9.86 -25.25 7.96
CA LEU A 90 -10.77 -24.78 6.93
C LEU A 90 -11.92 -23.97 7.52
N GLY A 91 -12.52 -24.43 8.62
CA GLY A 91 -13.55 -23.69 9.37
C GLY A 91 -13.04 -22.33 9.85
N LEU A 92 -11.86 -22.29 10.48
CA LEU A 92 -11.25 -21.03 10.94
C LEU A 92 -10.98 -20.05 9.79
N LEU A 93 -10.46 -20.52 8.66
CA LEU A 93 -10.21 -19.67 7.50
C LEU A 93 -11.51 -19.14 6.88
N GLN A 94 -12.58 -19.95 6.87
CA GLN A 94 -13.89 -19.54 6.38
C GLN A 94 -14.55 -18.51 7.29
N GLU A 95 -14.49 -18.69 8.60
CA GLU A 95 -14.97 -17.70 9.57
C GLU A 95 -14.20 -16.39 9.46
N GLU A 96 -12.88 -16.46 9.36
CA GLU A 96 -12.04 -15.27 9.17
C GLU A 96 -12.38 -14.57 7.84
N GLN A 97 -12.54 -15.32 6.75
CA GLN A 97 -12.92 -14.81 5.45
C GLN A 97 -14.30 -14.11 5.48
N ALA A 98 -15.26 -14.67 6.20
CA ALA A 98 -16.60 -14.09 6.38
C ALA A 98 -16.57 -12.81 7.22
N GLY A 99 -15.61 -12.66 8.13
CA GLY A 99 -15.42 -11.47 8.96
C GLY A 99 -14.77 -10.28 8.25
N ILE A 100 -13.98 -10.51 7.19
CA ILE A 100 -13.24 -9.45 6.48
C ILE A 100 -14.15 -8.35 5.91
N PRO A 101 -15.28 -8.65 5.22
CA PRO A 101 -16.18 -7.62 4.69
C PRO A 101 -16.70 -6.64 5.76
N ALA A 102 -17.04 -7.14 6.95
CA ALA A 102 -17.49 -6.30 8.06
C ALA A 102 -16.37 -5.39 8.58
N GLN A 103 -15.13 -5.91 8.65
CA GLN A 103 -13.94 -5.14 9.03
C GLN A 103 -13.66 -4.05 7.99
N MET A 104 -13.73 -4.37 6.69
CA MET A 104 -13.57 -3.41 5.60
C MET A 104 -14.63 -2.31 5.66
N LYS A 105 -15.91 -2.66 5.86
CA LYS A 105 -17.00 -1.68 5.97
C LYS A 105 -16.81 -0.71 7.14
N LYS A 106 -16.42 -1.23 8.32
CA LYS A 106 -16.10 -0.42 9.51
C LYS A 106 -14.92 0.50 9.24
N LEU A 107 -13.89 0.00 8.57
CA LEU A 107 -12.72 0.79 8.20
C LEU A 107 -13.11 1.90 7.23
N GLN A 108 -13.83 1.58 6.13
CA GLN A 108 -14.34 2.56 5.16
C GLN A 108 -15.20 3.66 5.82
N GLN A 109 -16.08 3.30 6.75
CA GLN A 109 -16.88 4.28 7.49
C GLN A 109 -16.00 5.21 8.35
N ARG A 110 -15.01 4.65 9.05
CA ARG A 110 -14.01 5.46 9.77
C ARG A 110 -13.24 6.37 8.82
N LEU A 111 -12.86 5.89 7.64
CA LEU A 111 -12.15 6.71 6.64
C LEU A 111 -12.99 7.89 6.18
N LYS A 112 -14.28 7.67 5.89
CA LYS A 112 -15.23 8.74 5.48
C LYS A 112 -15.43 9.81 6.57
N GLN A 113 -15.30 9.46 7.84
CA GLN A 113 -15.48 10.37 8.97
C GLN A 113 -14.20 11.10 9.37
N GLN A 114 -13.04 10.70 8.85
CA GLN A 114 -11.77 11.30 9.22
C GLN A 114 -11.51 12.58 8.42
N LYS A 115 -11.34 13.68 9.15
CA LYS A 115 -10.73 14.92 8.65
C LYS A 115 -9.23 14.87 8.90
N GLY A 116 -8.40 15.23 7.93
CA GLY A 116 -6.94 15.24 8.06
C GLY A 116 -6.22 15.04 6.74
N SER A 117 -4.88 15.01 6.79
CA SER A 117 -4.05 14.70 5.62
C SER A 117 -3.98 13.19 5.41
N SER A 118 -4.12 12.74 4.17
CA SER A 118 -4.09 11.33 3.81
C SER A 118 -3.14 11.08 2.65
N TYR A 119 -2.63 9.86 2.57
CA TYR A 119 -1.88 9.40 1.42
C TYR A 119 -2.37 8.02 0.97
N GLN A 120 -2.33 7.80 -0.34
CA GLN A 120 -2.60 6.52 -0.98
C GLN A 120 -1.42 6.18 -1.89
N VAL A 121 -1.06 4.90 -1.91
CA VAL A 121 0.02 4.38 -2.75
C VAL A 121 -0.59 3.36 -3.69
N GLU A 122 -0.34 3.57 -4.98
CA GLU A 122 -0.67 2.61 -6.03
C GLU A 122 0.60 2.29 -6.82
N PHE A 123 0.67 1.08 -7.36
CA PHE A 123 1.77 0.66 -8.22
C PHE A 123 1.17 0.28 -9.56
N VAL A 124 1.44 1.09 -10.57
CA VAL A 124 0.90 0.91 -11.93
C VAL A 124 2.03 0.35 -12.80
N PRO A 125 1.81 -0.71 -13.59
CA PRO A 125 2.81 -1.19 -14.54
C PRO A 125 3.22 -0.07 -15.50
N VAL A 126 4.53 0.13 -15.70
CA VAL A 126 5.03 1.22 -16.57
C VAL A 126 4.52 1.04 -18.01
N SER A 127 4.34 -0.21 -18.44
CA SER A 127 3.75 -0.58 -19.73
C SER A 127 2.33 -0.05 -19.95
N GLU A 128 1.56 0.21 -18.89
CA GLU A 128 0.17 0.67 -19.00
C GLU A 128 0.06 2.20 -19.14
N MET A 129 1.05 2.96 -18.67
CA MET A 129 1.00 4.43 -18.66
C MET A 129 1.97 5.14 -19.63
N LEU A 130 3.09 4.51 -19.99
CA LEU A 130 4.16 5.18 -20.74
C LEU A 130 4.63 4.38 -21.97
N PHE A 131 3.73 3.63 -22.61
CA PHE A 131 4.03 2.70 -23.71
C PHE A 131 4.69 3.36 -24.95
N GLU A 132 4.57 4.68 -25.12
CA GLU A 132 5.16 5.43 -26.23
C GLU A 132 6.55 6.01 -25.92
N ASP A 133 6.98 6.02 -24.66
CA ASP A 133 8.27 6.60 -24.26
C ASP A 133 9.42 5.63 -24.60
N SER A 134 10.40 6.12 -25.37
CA SER A 134 11.54 5.33 -25.83
C SER A 134 12.45 4.86 -24.70
N VAL A 135 12.51 5.59 -23.58
CA VAL A 135 13.26 5.21 -22.38
C VAL A 135 12.56 4.06 -21.64
N VAL A 136 11.23 4.05 -21.68
CA VAL A 136 10.39 3.03 -21.03
C VAL A 136 10.44 1.70 -21.77
N LYS A 137 10.46 1.71 -23.10
CA LYS A 137 10.62 0.48 -23.90
C LYS A 137 11.89 -0.29 -23.54
N ALA A 138 13.00 0.41 -23.34
CA ALA A 138 14.29 -0.18 -22.96
C ALA A 138 14.33 -0.79 -21.53
N ILE A 139 13.30 -0.56 -20.70
CA ILE A 139 13.19 -1.09 -19.33
C ILE A 139 12.23 -2.29 -19.28
N ILE A 140 11.32 -2.40 -20.26
CA ILE A 140 10.30 -3.44 -20.34
C ILE A 140 10.79 -4.66 -21.15
N ASP A 141 11.63 -4.43 -22.17
CA ASP A 141 12.28 -5.47 -22.99
C ASP A 141 13.47 -6.14 -22.29
#